data_AF-A0A963FCB3-F1
#
_entry.id   AF-A0A963FCB3-F1
#
_cell.length_a   1.000
_cell.length_b   1.000
_cell.length_c   1.000
_cell.angle_alpha   90.00
_cell.angle_beta   90.00
_cell.angle_gamma   90.00
#
_symmetry.space_group_name_H-M   'P 1'
#
loop_
_entity.id
_entity.type
_entity.pdbx_description
1 polymer ?
#
loop_
_entity_poly.entity_id
_entity_poly.type
_entity_poly.pdbx_seq_one_letter_code
_entity_poly.pdbx_strand_id
1 'polypeptide(L)'
;MASPVFGQAMNTPEDLAATGFFRDQDTLPGSFRFYQQLPGGEERLWGIGPSHPKIRRSSFKLDAHEDVADFSQQVRCQKCHEPQTKDLHGLRMDISCVQCHRNQPVSGVFQYYSPLNPIRRHAYVCAKCHEGASPSFASYMVHEPNPIASETRSTFPAFYYAVWFMLILAGGVFVFFLPYTVLWWLRDLIAKFKRSAGHA
;
A
#
# COMPACT_ATOMS: atom_id res chain seq x y z
N MET A 1 -6.63 -19.09 40.60
CA MET A 1 -5.55 -18.17 40.19
C MET A 1 -4.50 -19.01 39.48
N ALA A 2 -4.54 -19.08 38.15
CA ALA A 2 -3.59 -19.86 37.36
C ALA A 2 -2.58 -18.91 36.73
N SER A 3 -1.31 -19.08 37.08
CA SER A 3 -0.17 -18.39 36.50
C SER A 3 -0.06 -18.70 35.00
N PRO A 4 0.39 -17.76 34.15
CA PRO A 4 0.61 -18.06 32.74
C PRO A 4 1.88 -18.91 32.61
N VAL A 5 1.74 -20.04 31.94
CA VAL A 5 2.81 -20.99 31.64
C VAL A 5 3.72 -20.35 30.57
N PHE A 6 4.97 -20.10 30.95
CA PHE A 6 6.07 -19.88 30.02
C PHE A 6 6.16 -21.07 29.04
N GLY A 7 6.00 -20.83 27.74
CA GLY A 7 6.38 -21.80 26.72
C GLY A 7 5.26 -22.62 26.07
N GLN A 8 4.09 -22.05 25.81
CA GLN A 8 3.18 -22.65 24.81
C GLN A 8 3.76 -22.43 23.40
N ALA A 9 4.26 -23.51 22.80
CA ALA A 9 4.58 -23.55 21.38
C ALA A 9 3.29 -23.38 20.57
N MET A 10 3.17 -22.26 19.87
CA MET A 10 2.00 -21.90 19.07
C MET A 10 2.02 -22.70 17.77
N ASN A 11 1.01 -23.54 17.54
CA ASN A 11 0.90 -24.39 16.35
C ASN A 11 -0.21 -23.93 15.38
N THR A 12 -0.95 -22.85 15.66
CA THR A 12 -2.08 -22.42 14.83
C THR A 12 -1.80 -21.11 14.08
N PRO A 13 -2.24 -20.98 12.81
CA PRO A 13 -2.15 -19.72 12.04
C PRO A 13 -2.95 -18.56 12.66
N GLU A 14 -3.99 -18.86 13.44
CA GLU A 14 -4.83 -17.87 14.12
C GLU A 14 -4.12 -17.22 15.31
N ASP A 15 -3.28 -17.96 16.03
CA ASP A 15 -2.45 -17.41 17.12
C ASP A 15 -1.36 -16.45 16.60
N LEU A 16 -1.01 -16.58 15.31
CA LEU A 16 -0.11 -15.69 14.58
C LEU A 16 -0.82 -14.47 13.96
N ALA A 17 -2.16 -14.45 14.00
CA ALA A 17 -2.92 -13.30 13.53
C ALA A 17 -2.75 -12.13 14.50
N ALA A 18 -2.33 -11.01 13.95
CA ALA A 18 -1.91 -9.85 14.70
C ALA A 18 -3.14 -9.15 15.37
N THR A 19 -3.17 -9.09 16.71
CA THR A 19 -4.34 -8.63 17.50
C THR A 19 -4.48 -7.11 17.64
N GLY A 20 -3.56 -6.34 17.07
CA GLY A 20 -3.58 -4.87 17.21
C GLY A 20 -2.73 -4.29 18.33
N PHE A 21 -2.31 -5.12 19.27
CA PHE A 21 -1.58 -4.70 20.46
C PHE A 21 -0.20 -5.34 20.52
N PHE A 22 0.74 -4.63 21.15
CA PHE A 22 2.08 -5.13 21.40
C PHE A 22 2.00 -6.29 22.40
N ARG A 23 2.47 -7.47 22.01
CA ARG A 23 2.48 -8.68 22.84
C ARG A 23 3.90 -9.01 23.27
N ASP A 24 4.04 -9.73 24.37
CA ASP A 24 5.37 -10.17 24.85
C ASP A 24 6.11 -10.99 23.78
N GLN A 25 5.38 -11.76 22.98
CA GLN A 25 5.93 -12.52 21.85
C GLN A 25 6.61 -11.65 20.78
N ASP A 26 6.18 -10.39 20.65
CA ASP A 26 6.72 -9.44 19.67
C ASP A 26 8.10 -8.93 20.09
N THR A 27 8.44 -9.06 21.38
CA THR A 27 9.75 -8.73 21.94
C THR A 27 10.76 -9.87 21.88
N LEU A 28 10.31 -11.09 21.55
CA LEU A 28 11.19 -12.26 21.54
C LEU A 28 12.24 -12.16 20.43
N PRO A 29 13.48 -12.63 20.67
CA PRO A 29 14.51 -12.70 19.62
C PRO A 29 14.00 -13.53 18.43
N GLY A 30 14.03 -12.96 17.22
CA GLY A 30 13.51 -13.63 16.02
C GLY A 30 12.05 -13.33 15.67
N SER A 31 11.30 -12.66 16.55
CA SER A 31 9.91 -12.20 16.30
C SER A 31 9.81 -11.30 15.06
N PHE A 32 10.89 -10.58 14.72
CA PHE A 32 10.96 -9.70 13.55
C PHE A 32 10.64 -10.41 12.23
N ARG A 33 10.76 -11.74 12.14
CA ARG A 33 10.36 -12.51 10.95
C ARG A 33 8.86 -12.40 10.62
N PHE A 34 8.03 -12.15 11.64
CA PHE A 34 6.59 -11.89 11.47
C PHE A 34 6.31 -10.44 11.01
N TYR A 35 7.26 -9.52 11.20
CA TYR A 35 7.15 -8.09 10.90
C TYR A 35 7.89 -7.65 9.65
N GLN A 36 8.93 -8.40 9.29
CA GLN A 36 9.51 -8.36 7.97
C GLN A 36 8.34 -8.68 7.05
N GLN A 37 8.00 -7.74 6.16
CA GLN A 37 7.08 -8.00 5.07
C GLN A 37 7.55 -9.30 4.44
N LEU A 38 6.95 -10.44 4.79
CA LEU A 38 7.21 -11.72 4.17
C LEU A 38 6.67 -11.56 2.74
N PRO A 39 7.51 -11.46 1.71
CA PRO A 39 7.04 -11.59 0.35
C PRO A 39 7.33 -13.02 -0.07
N GLY A 40 6.27 -13.79 -0.20
CA GLY A 40 6.42 -15.18 -0.56
C GLY A 40 6.93 -16.00 0.62
N GLY A 41 5.98 -16.39 1.48
CA GLY A 41 6.00 -17.78 1.86
C GLY A 41 5.93 -18.61 0.58
N GLU A 42 6.66 -19.72 0.52
CA GLU A 42 6.74 -20.68 -0.58
C GLU A 42 5.38 -21.37 -0.92
N GLU A 43 4.28 -20.78 -0.47
CA GLU A 43 2.91 -21.27 -0.55
C GLU A 43 2.18 -20.51 -1.67
N ARG A 44 2.56 -20.82 -2.91
CA ARG A 44 1.80 -20.96 -4.18
C ARG A 44 0.70 -19.94 -4.60
N LEU A 45 0.15 -19.10 -3.72
CA LEU A 45 -0.92 -18.10 -3.96
C LEU A 45 -0.79 -16.79 -3.15
N TRP A 46 0.02 -16.73 -2.07
CA TRP A 46 0.12 -15.55 -1.18
C TRP A 46 1.33 -14.63 -1.47
N GLY A 47 2.15 -14.96 -2.48
CA GLY A 47 3.31 -14.17 -2.92
C GLY A 47 2.98 -12.96 -3.81
N ILE A 48 1.71 -12.58 -3.93
CA ILE A 48 1.20 -11.50 -4.81
C ILE A 48 1.33 -10.12 -4.10
N GLY A 49 2.41 -9.95 -3.34
CA GLY A 49 2.69 -8.72 -2.60
C GLY A 49 3.56 -7.73 -3.39
N PRO A 50 3.79 -6.52 -2.84
CA PRO A 50 4.88 -5.66 -3.29
C PRO A 50 6.16 -6.46 -3.43
N SER A 51 6.90 -6.27 -4.52
CA SER A 51 8.31 -6.65 -4.52
C SER A 51 9.02 -5.88 -3.39
N HIS A 52 9.95 -6.55 -2.72
CA HIS A 52 10.69 -5.95 -1.62
C HIS A 52 11.29 -4.60 -2.05
N PRO A 53 11.05 -3.52 -1.29
CA PRO A 53 11.84 -2.31 -1.48
C PRO A 53 13.31 -2.68 -1.30
N LYS A 54 14.14 -2.35 -2.31
CA LYS A 54 15.59 -2.62 -2.26
C LYS A 54 16.14 -2.04 -0.97
N ILE A 55 16.60 -2.90 -0.07
CA ILE A 55 17.17 -2.47 1.20
C ILE A 55 18.46 -1.69 0.89
N ARG A 56 18.49 -0.40 1.27
CA ARG A 56 19.64 0.48 1.06
C ARG A 56 20.37 0.69 2.38
N ARG A 57 21.64 1.13 2.31
CA ARG A 57 22.40 1.51 3.51
C ARG A 57 21.68 2.59 4.33
N SER A 58 21.05 3.56 3.67
CA SER A 58 20.26 4.61 4.32
C SER A 58 19.07 4.09 5.13
N SER A 59 18.55 2.90 4.82
CA SER A 59 17.46 2.29 5.60
C SER A 59 17.89 1.92 7.03
N PHE A 60 19.20 1.86 7.29
CA PHE A 60 19.79 1.60 8.60
C PHE A 60 20.65 2.76 9.12
N LYS A 61 20.47 3.99 8.63
CA LYS A 61 21.24 5.15 9.11
C LYS A 61 20.47 5.99 10.13
N LEU A 62 21.23 6.63 11.04
CA LEU A 62 20.66 7.49 12.06
C LEU A 62 19.79 8.60 11.43
N ASP A 63 20.32 9.15 10.34
CA ASP A 63 19.61 9.99 9.40
C ASP A 63 19.60 9.32 8.03
N ALA A 64 18.43 9.07 7.47
CA ALA A 64 18.29 8.56 6.11
C ALA A 64 18.82 9.55 5.06
N HIS A 65 18.98 10.82 5.44
CA HIS A 65 19.47 11.90 4.57
C HIS A 65 20.98 12.19 4.71
N GLU A 66 21.70 11.47 5.57
CA GLU A 66 23.12 11.75 5.87
C GLU A 66 24.00 11.86 4.62
N ASP A 67 23.75 11.02 3.60
CA ASP A 67 24.53 10.98 2.35
C ASP A 67 23.80 11.67 1.17
N VAL A 68 22.75 12.43 1.43
CA VAL A 68 21.96 13.07 0.36
C VAL A 68 22.54 14.46 0.11
N ALA A 69 23.05 14.67 -1.11
CA ALA A 69 23.51 15.98 -1.55
C ALA A 69 22.37 17.02 -1.46
N ASP A 70 22.71 18.24 -1.05
CA ASP A 70 21.80 19.38 -0.94
C ASP A 70 20.63 19.22 0.05
N PHE A 71 20.71 18.26 0.98
CA PHE A 71 19.74 18.14 2.06
C PHE A 71 19.94 19.20 3.14
N SER A 72 18.84 19.84 3.55
CA SER A 72 18.79 20.65 4.77
C SER A 72 17.47 20.45 5.48
N GLN A 73 17.46 20.59 6.81
CA GLN A 73 16.26 20.38 7.64
C GLN A 73 15.11 21.35 7.34
N GLN A 74 15.40 22.43 6.61
CA GLN A 74 14.45 23.47 6.23
C GLN A 74 13.81 23.21 4.86
N VAL A 75 14.35 22.26 4.08
CA VAL A 75 13.78 21.89 2.78
C VAL A 75 12.46 21.15 3.00
N ARG A 76 11.43 21.54 2.24
CA ARG A 76 10.15 20.82 2.22
C ARG A 76 10.36 19.42 1.66
N CYS A 77 9.85 18.41 2.35
CA CYS A 77 9.95 17.00 1.94
C CYS A 77 9.56 16.80 0.47
N GLN A 78 8.47 17.46 0.04
CA GLN A 78 7.88 17.39 -1.29
C GLN A 78 8.84 17.82 -2.41
N LYS A 79 9.85 18.65 -2.13
CA LYS A 79 10.83 19.10 -3.13
C LYS A 79 11.66 17.93 -3.67
N CYS A 80 11.93 16.93 -2.82
CA CYS A 80 12.69 15.74 -3.18
C CYS A 80 11.81 14.48 -3.25
N HIS A 81 10.69 14.46 -2.52
CA HIS A 81 9.76 13.35 -2.40
C HIS A 81 8.40 13.61 -3.06
N GLU A 82 8.41 14.22 -4.25
CA GLU A 82 7.19 14.47 -5.03
C GLU A 82 6.31 13.22 -5.26
N PRO A 83 6.85 12.04 -5.64
CA PRO A 83 5.99 10.87 -5.89
C PRO A 83 5.34 10.32 -4.61
N GLN A 84 5.92 10.59 -3.44
CA GLN A 84 5.36 10.14 -2.16
C GLN A 84 4.24 11.04 -1.64
N THR A 85 3.99 12.20 -2.25
CA THR A 85 2.95 13.15 -1.81
C THR A 85 1.52 12.70 -2.09
N LYS A 86 1.34 11.68 -2.93
CA LYS A 86 0.03 11.24 -3.41
C LYS A 86 -0.53 10.09 -2.56
N ASP A 87 -0.39 10.18 -1.24
CA ASP A 87 -0.96 9.21 -0.31
C ASP A 87 -2.33 9.68 0.21
N LEU A 88 -3.17 8.72 0.61
CA LEU A 88 -4.52 9.00 1.09
C LEU A 88 -4.53 9.77 2.41
N HIS A 89 -3.52 9.62 3.27
CA HIS A 89 -3.47 10.29 4.56
C HIS A 89 -3.17 11.78 4.38
N GLY A 90 -2.25 12.14 3.47
CA GLY A 90 -2.01 13.51 3.07
C GLY A 90 -3.19 14.13 2.31
N LEU A 91 -3.73 13.42 1.32
CA LEU A 91 -4.76 13.98 0.42
C LEU A 91 -6.15 14.12 1.05
N ARG A 92 -6.55 13.22 1.96
CA ARG A 92 -7.90 13.22 2.55
C ARG A 92 -7.95 13.65 4.00
N MET A 93 -6.89 13.39 4.77
CA MET A 93 -6.87 13.61 6.21
C MET A 93 -5.92 14.74 6.63
N ASP A 94 -5.25 15.40 5.68
CA ASP A 94 -4.26 16.45 5.91
C ASP A 94 -3.15 16.03 6.91
N ILE A 95 -2.78 14.75 6.89
CA ILE A 95 -1.74 14.21 7.75
C ILE A 95 -0.38 14.57 7.14
N SER A 96 0.44 15.26 7.94
CA SER A 96 1.78 15.68 7.54
C SER A 96 2.79 14.53 7.60
N CYS A 97 3.81 14.57 6.75
CA CYS A 97 4.89 13.57 6.68
C CYS A 97 5.53 13.30 8.06
N VAL A 98 5.70 14.38 8.84
CA VAL A 98 6.33 14.33 10.17
C VAL A 98 5.49 13.63 11.22
N GLN A 99 4.18 13.49 11.05
CA GLN A 99 3.34 12.74 12.00
C GLN A 99 3.64 11.22 11.96
N CYS A 100 4.04 10.72 10.80
CA CYS A 100 4.48 9.34 10.60
C CYS A 100 5.98 9.17 10.83
N HIS A 101 6.81 10.07 10.28
CA HIS A 101 8.27 9.95 10.36
C HIS A 101 8.88 10.43 11.69
N ARG A 102 8.20 11.34 12.41
CA ARG A 102 8.39 11.94 13.78
C ARG A 102 9.79 12.39 14.24
N ASN A 103 10.86 11.72 13.82
CA ASN A 103 12.19 11.96 14.30
C ASN A 103 12.93 12.94 13.38
N GLN A 104 13.60 13.91 13.99
CA GLN A 104 14.70 14.66 13.39
C GLN A 104 15.97 14.25 14.13
N PRO A 105 16.97 13.66 13.45
CA PRO A 105 16.98 13.30 12.03
C PRO A 105 15.95 12.22 11.65
N VAL A 106 15.52 12.22 10.38
CA VAL A 106 14.57 11.21 9.87
C VAL A 106 15.31 9.91 9.70
N SER A 107 15.13 9.02 10.66
CA SER A 107 15.75 7.71 10.69
C SER A 107 15.33 6.80 9.54
N GLY A 108 16.25 5.95 9.09
CA GLY A 108 15.92 4.88 8.16
C GLY A 108 14.81 3.94 8.68
N VAL A 109 14.05 3.31 7.77
CA VAL A 109 12.90 2.46 8.13
C VAL A 109 13.31 1.27 9.00
N PHE A 110 14.52 0.73 8.87
CA PHE A 110 15.00 -0.39 9.69
C PHE A 110 15.82 0.04 10.91
N GLN A 111 15.88 1.33 11.23
CA GLN A 111 16.61 1.79 12.41
C GLN A 111 15.92 1.47 13.72
N TYR A 112 16.74 1.19 14.74
CA TYR A 112 16.26 0.76 16.05
C TYR A 112 15.40 1.81 16.77
N TYR A 113 15.51 3.10 16.48
CA TYR A 113 14.69 4.17 17.09
C TYR A 113 13.69 4.80 16.10
N SER A 114 13.61 4.32 14.85
CA SER A 114 12.64 4.77 13.85
C SER A 114 11.19 4.45 14.22
N PRO A 115 10.25 5.41 14.31
CA PRO A 115 8.85 5.10 14.59
C PRO A 115 8.25 4.17 13.51
N LEU A 116 8.80 4.20 12.29
CA LEU A 116 8.39 3.37 11.16
C LEU A 116 9.08 2.01 11.10
N ASN A 117 9.85 1.63 12.13
CA ASN A 117 10.42 0.30 12.21
C ASN A 117 9.32 -0.77 12.13
N PRO A 118 9.43 -1.78 11.25
CA PRO A 118 8.38 -2.77 11.05
C PRO A 118 7.86 -3.40 12.33
N ILE A 119 8.73 -3.61 13.32
CA ILE A 119 8.40 -4.22 14.61
C ILE A 119 7.39 -3.38 15.41
N ARG A 120 7.43 -2.05 15.29
CA ARG A 120 6.66 -1.15 16.18
C ARG A 120 5.79 -0.12 15.47
N ARG A 121 5.88 0.03 14.15
CA ARG A 121 5.12 1.05 13.39
C ARG A 121 3.61 0.95 13.60
N HIS A 122 3.10 -0.26 13.80
CA HIS A 122 1.68 -0.49 14.09
C HIS A 122 1.26 0.22 15.38
N ALA A 123 2.02 0.06 16.47
CA ALA A 123 1.72 0.64 17.78
C ALA A 123 2.10 2.13 17.87
N TYR A 124 3.22 2.55 17.27
CA TYR A 124 3.75 3.91 17.45
C TYR A 124 3.27 4.92 16.39
N VAL A 125 2.75 4.45 15.26
CA VAL A 125 2.29 5.33 14.16
C VAL A 125 0.82 5.06 13.86
N CYS A 126 0.48 3.84 13.46
CA CYS A 126 -0.88 3.53 12.98
C CYS A 126 -1.92 3.59 14.11
N ALA A 127 -1.59 3.05 15.29
CA ALA A 127 -2.50 2.97 16.44
C ALA A 127 -2.89 4.33 17.04
N LYS A 128 -2.22 5.41 16.64
CA LYS A 128 -2.61 6.78 17.04
C LYS A 128 -3.99 7.18 16.52
N CYS A 129 -4.35 6.68 15.35
CA CYS A 129 -5.63 6.98 14.70
C CYS A 129 -6.48 5.72 14.44
N HIS A 130 -5.85 4.55 14.31
CA HIS A 130 -6.51 3.27 14.12
C HIS A 130 -6.40 2.42 15.38
N GLU A 131 -7.38 2.53 16.28
CA GLU A 131 -7.42 1.70 17.49
C GLU A 131 -7.36 0.21 17.13
N GLY A 132 -6.46 -0.55 17.77
CA GLY A 132 -6.21 -1.95 17.43
C GLY A 132 -5.44 -2.16 16.11
N ALA A 133 -4.69 -1.17 15.63
CA ALA A 133 -3.83 -1.32 14.46
C ALA A 133 -2.82 -2.45 14.64
N SER A 134 -2.99 -3.52 13.87
CA SER A 134 -2.16 -4.70 13.97
C SER A 134 -0.87 -4.60 13.15
N PRO A 135 0.15 -5.39 13.49
CA PRO A 135 1.31 -5.63 12.64
C PRO A 135 0.98 -5.87 11.16
N SER A 136 -0.03 -6.69 10.87
CA SER A 136 -0.47 -6.98 9.49
C SER A 136 -1.16 -5.77 8.85
N PHE A 137 -1.96 -5.02 9.59
CA PHE A 137 -2.54 -3.76 9.11
C PHE A 137 -1.44 -2.75 8.75
N ALA A 138 -0.45 -2.58 9.62
CA ALA A 138 0.66 -1.67 9.38
C ALA A 138 1.67 -2.17 8.32
N SER A 139 1.46 -3.37 7.75
CA SER A 139 2.23 -3.86 6.61
C SER A 139 1.87 -3.20 5.28
N TYR A 140 0.72 -2.53 5.24
CA TYR A 140 0.22 -1.81 4.08
C TYR A 140 1.20 -0.73 3.59
N MET A 141 1.32 -0.59 2.26
CA MET A 141 2.14 0.46 1.65
C MET A 141 1.36 1.78 1.64
N VAL A 142 1.82 2.74 2.44
CA VAL A 142 1.17 4.06 2.54
C VAL A 142 1.48 4.92 1.31
N HIS A 143 2.71 4.87 0.81
CA HIS A 143 3.13 5.57 -0.41
C HIS A 143 2.92 4.67 -1.63
N GLU A 144 1.68 4.61 -2.12
CA GLU A 144 1.32 3.81 -3.27
C GLU A 144 1.91 4.43 -4.57
N PRO A 145 2.65 3.65 -5.39
CA PRO A 145 3.08 4.14 -6.68
C PRO A 145 1.89 4.25 -7.65
N ASN A 146 2.00 5.12 -8.65
CA ASN A 146 0.92 5.26 -9.63
C ASN A 146 0.70 3.92 -10.38
N PRO A 147 -0.50 3.31 -10.35
CA PRO A 147 -0.76 2.01 -10.96
C PRO A 147 -0.41 1.90 -12.45
N ILE A 148 -0.46 3.02 -13.18
CA ILE A 148 -0.25 3.05 -14.63
C ILE A 148 1.23 3.34 -14.98
N ALA A 149 2.02 3.85 -14.03
CA ALA A 149 3.41 4.21 -14.27
C ALA A 149 4.30 2.98 -14.51
N SER A 150 5.35 3.15 -15.32
CA SER A 150 6.34 2.10 -15.62
C SER A 150 7.06 1.59 -14.39
N GLU A 151 7.30 2.45 -13.40
CA GLU A 151 7.97 2.09 -12.14
C GLU A 151 7.21 1.02 -11.36
N THR A 152 5.88 1.05 -11.44
CA THR A 152 4.97 0.10 -10.77
C THR A 152 5.11 -1.29 -11.36
N ARG A 153 5.49 -1.42 -12.63
CA ARG A 153 5.75 -2.72 -13.25
C ARG A 153 6.88 -3.47 -12.54
N SER A 154 7.89 -2.77 -12.04
CA SER A 154 9.02 -3.37 -11.35
C SER A 154 8.77 -3.58 -9.86
N THR A 155 8.00 -2.68 -9.24
CA THR A 155 7.74 -2.70 -7.78
C THR A 155 6.51 -3.52 -7.40
N PHE A 156 5.48 -3.54 -8.23
CA PHE A 156 4.19 -4.24 -8.05
C PHE A 156 3.67 -4.81 -9.38
N PRO A 157 4.30 -5.86 -9.91
CA PRO A 157 3.97 -6.40 -11.23
C PRO A 157 2.51 -6.85 -11.33
N ALA A 158 2.00 -7.56 -10.31
CA ALA A 158 0.63 -8.06 -10.32
C ALA A 158 -0.41 -6.93 -10.38
N PHE A 159 -0.22 -5.88 -9.58
CA PHE A 159 -1.13 -4.72 -9.57
C PHE A 159 -1.10 -3.98 -10.92
N TYR A 160 0.10 -3.77 -11.48
CA TYR A 160 0.26 -3.15 -12.80
C TYR A 160 -0.51 -3.91 -13.88
N TYR A 161 -0.30 -5.23 -13.99
CA TYR A 161 -0.96 -6.04 -15.01
C TYR A 161 -2.47 -6.16 -14.79
N ALA A 162 -2.93 -6.26 -13.53
CA ALA A 162 -4.36 -6.30 -13.22
C ALA A 162 -5.08 -5.00 -13.63
N VAL A 163 -4.49 -3.84 -13.36
CA VAL A 163 -5.06 -2.55 -13.76
C VAL A 163 -5.13 -2.44 -15.28
N TRP A 164 -4.05 -2.78 -15.99
CA TRP A 164 -4.05 -2.77 -17.45
C TRP A 164 -5.05 -3.74 -18.06
N PHE A 165 -5.17 -4.94 -17.51
CA PHE A 165 -6.17 -5.91 -17.93
C PHE A 165 -7.59 -5.34 -17.79
N MET A 166 -7.91 -4.75 -16.63
CA MET A 166 -9.22 -4.14 -16.39
C MET A 166 -9.50 -2.96 -17.32
N LEU A 167 -8.50 -2.12 -17.60
CA LEU A 167 -8.62 -1.01 -18.54
C LEU A 167 -8.85 -1.49 -19.97
N ILE A 168 -8.11 -2.50 -20.42
CA ILE A 168 -8.28 -3.10 -21.76
C ILE A 168 -9.65 -3.77 -21.87
N LEU A 169 -10.07 -4.51 -20.84
CA LEU A 169 -11.38 -5.15 -20.81
C LEU A 169 -12.50 -4.10 -20.87
N ALA A 170 -12.43 -3.05 -20.04
CA ALA A 170 -13.40 -1.96 -20.05
C ALA A 170 -13.42 -1.23 -21.41
N GLY A 171 -12.24 -0.91 -21.95
CA GLY A 171 -12.10 -0.29 -23.26
C GLY A 171 -12.69 -1.16 -24.37
N GLY A 172 -12.42 -2.48 -24.34
CA GLY A 172 -12.98 -3.45 -25.28
C GLY A 172 -14.50 -3.47 -25.20
N VAL A 173 -15.07 -3.61 -24.01
CA VAL A 173 -16.53 -3.57 -23.81
C VAL A 173 -17.12 -2.29 -24.39
N PHE A 174 -16.56 -1.12 -24.10
CA PHE A 174 -17.08 0.12 -24.64
C PHE A 174 -16.97 0.20 -26.17
N VAL A 175 -15.86 -0.23 -26.76
CA VAL A 175 -15.65 -0.21 -28.22
C VAL A 175 -16.63 -1.12 -28.97
N PHE A 176 -17.04 -2.26 -28.41
CA PHE A 176 -18.01 -3.13 -29.07
C PHE A 176 -19.46 -2.74 -28.78
N PHE A 177 -19.80 -2.50 -27.51
CA PHE A 177 -21.18 -2.32 -27.10
C PHE A 177 -21.72 -0.90 -27.35
N LEU A 178 -20.89 0.15 -27.27
CA LEU A 178 -21.36 1.51 -27.54
C LEU A 178 -21.74 1.70 -29.02
N PRO A 179 -20.90 1.35 -30.01
CA PRO A 179 -21.31 1.48 -31.41
C PRO A 179 -22.51 0.59 -31.75
N TYR A 180 -22.57 -0.63 -31.18
CA TYR A 180 -23.73 -1.50 -31.36
C TYR A 180 -25.03 -0.85 -30.88
N THR A 181 -25.04 -0.30 -29.66
CA THR A 181 -26.22 0.38 -29.12
C THR A 181 -26.54 1.67 -29.90
N VAL A 182 -25.54 2.44 -30.30
CA VAL A 182 -25.72 3.65 -31.12
C VAL A 182 -26.32 3.31 -32.50
N LEU A 183 -25.80 2.29 -33.19
CA LEU A 183 -26.33 1.85 -34.49
C LEU A 183 -27.77 1.34 -34.38
N TRP A 184 -28.07 0.58 -33.33
CA TRP A 184 -29.43 0.10 -33.08
C TRP A 184 -30.40 1.25 -32.79
N TRP A 185 -29.97 2.25 -32.02
CA TRP A 185 -30.75 3.46 -31.73
C TRP A 185 -30.98 4.32 -32.98
N LEU A 186 -29.93 4.55 -33.78
CA LEU A 186 -30.03 5.27 -35.07
C LEU A 186 -31.02 4.59 -36.02
N ARG A 187 -30.98 3.26 -36.10
CA ARG A 187 -31.94 2.47 -36.90
C ARG A 187 -33.38 2.69 -36.44
N ASP A 188 -33.64 2.66 -35.13
CA ASP A 188 -35.00 2.87 -34.58
C ASP A 188 -35.51 4.29 -34.85
N LEU A 189 -34.64 5.30 -34.72
CA LEU A 189 -34.98 6.67 -35.06
C LEU A 189 -35.34 6.83 -36.55
N ILE A 190 -34.50 6.30 -37.45
CA ILE A 190 -34.77 6.36 -38.91
C ILE A 190 -36.09 5.66 -39.25
N ALA A 191 -36.38 4.52 -38.61
CA ALA A 191 -37.64 3.79 -38.81
C ALA A 191 -38.86 4.60 -38.34
N LYS A 192 -38.78 5.28 -37.18
CA LYS A 192 -39.85 6.16 -36.68
C LYS A 192 -40.08 7.35 -37.61
N PHE A 193 -39.03 8.01 -38.08
CA PHE A 193 -39.16 9.11 -39.04
C PHE A 193 -39.81 8.68 -40.35
N LYS A 194 -39.44 7.51 -40.91
CA LYS A 194 -40.10 6.98 -42.12
C LYS A 194 -41.58 6.66 -41.92
N ARG A 195 -41.99 6.15 -40.76
CA ARG A 195 -43.41 5.85 -40.46
C ARG A 195 -44.25 7.12 -40.29
N SER A 196 -43.71 8.15 -39.65
CA SER A 196 -44.41 9.44 -39.51
C SER A 196 -44.59 10.17 -40.83
N ALA A 197 -43.66 10.01 -41.79
CA ALA A 197 -43.75 10.63 -43.11
C ALA A 197 -44.71 9.91 -44.09
N GLY A 198 -45.07 8.65 -43.82
CA GLY A 198 -45.99 7.86 -44.66
C GLY A 198 -47.46 7.89 -44.20
N HIS A 199 -47.79 8.66 -43.16
CA HIS A 199 -49.15 8.88 -42.67
C HIS A 199 -49.61 10.35 -42.82
N ALA A 200 -48.87 11.15 -43.58
CA ALA A 200 -49.23 12.50 -44.01
C ALA A 200 -49.53 12.51 -45.51
#